data_AF-W0SFR7-F1
#
_entry.id   AF-W0SFR7-F1
#
_cell.length_a   1.000
_cell.length_b   1.000
_cell.length_c   1.000
_cell.angle_alpha   90.00
_cell.angle_beta   90.00
_cell.angle_gamma   90.00
#
_symmetry.space_group_name_H-M   'P 1'
#
loop_
_entity.id
_entity.type
_entity.pdbx_description
1 polymer ?
#
loop_
_entity_poly.entity_id
_entity_poly.type
_entity_poly.pdbx_seq_one_letter_code
_entity_poly.pdbx_strand_id
1 'polypeptide(L)'
;MAVAAWMIATSAAADDNVLLIQMQPGGRYLVWHTEGESRITDDEAMELEFTARPGGGAEMQTSAGPARAHETSDGVTIRLSAAKEDNALLIDRDNCGHIRLWHAAGATNLPEDQITDIVMSALPGGGKRLTVGSYHVKAFITTLGVTATLWKAPAK
;
A
#
# COMPACT_ATOMS: atom_id res chain seq x y z
N MET A 1 5.22 41.72 31.19
CA MET A 1 5.47 41.09 29.86
C MET A 1 5.67 39.61 30.09
N ALA A 2 4.69 38.79 29.73
CA ALA A 2 4.82 37.34 29.77
C ALA A 2 4.98 36.85 28.32
N VAL A 3 6.11 36.21 28.02
CA VAL A 3 6.35 35.60 26.70
C VAL A 3 5.78 34.18 26.78
N ALA A 4 4.62 33.97 26.17
CA ALA A 4 4.03 32.65 26.03
C ALA A 4 4.81 31.89 24.95
N ALA A 5 5.59 30.88 25.36
CA ALA A 5 6.22 29.95 24.45
C ALA A 5 5.13 29.09 23.80
N TRP A 6 4.89 29.30 22.51
CA TRP A 6 4.06 28.41 21.71
C TRP A 6 4.81 27.08 21.56
N MET A 7 4.39 26.07 22.31
CA MET A 7 4.71 24.69 21.97
C MET A 7 3.99 24.37 20.67
N ILE A 8 4.72 24.47 19.55
CA ILE A 8 4.33 23.85 18.30
C ILE A 8 4.39 22.35 18.58
N ALA A 9 3.24 21.78 18.97
CA ALA A 9 3.05 20.36 18.89
C ALA A 9 3.16 20.01 17.41
N THR A 10 4.35 19.60 16.98
CA THR A 10 4.48 18.82 15.75
C THR A 10 3.55 17.64 15.96
N SER A 11 2.45 17.60 15.20
CA SER A 11 1.68 16.39 14.99
C SER A 11 2.71 15.32 14.66
N ALA A 12 3.04 14.48 15.64
CA ALA A 12 3.74 13.25 15.38
C ALA A 12 2.88 12.59 14.30
N ALA A 13 3.42 12.55 13.08
CA ALA A 13 2.80 11.83 11.99
C ALA A 13 2.40 10.49 12.58
N ALA A 14 1.11 10.16 12.51
CA ALA A 14 0.69 8.85 12.90
C ALA A 14 1.54 7.89 12.06
N ASP A 15 2.47 7.17 12.69
CA ASP A 15 3.29 6.09 12.12
C ASP A 15 2.39 4.88 11.76
N ASP A 16 1.13 5.16 11.45
CA ASP A 16 0.09 4.22 11.11
C ASP A 16 0.34 3.81 9.66
N ASN A 17 1.02 2.68 9.52
CA ASN A 17 1.33 2.09 8.23
C ASN A 17 0.19 1.17 7.83
N VAL A 18 -0.25 1.23 6.58
CA VAL A 18 -1.24 0.29 6.06
C VAL A 18 -0.60 -0.55 4.96
N LEU A 19 -0.74 -1.87 5.11
CA LEU A 19 -0.31 -2.85 4.12
C LEU A 19 -1.52 -3.43 3.40
N LEU A 20 -1.36 -3.71 2.11
CA LEU A 20 -2.21 -4.65 1.39
C LEU A 20 -1.39 -5.90 1.08
N ILE A 21 -1.87 -7.05 1.54
CA ILE A 21 -1.18 -8.33 1.43
C ILE A 21 -2.02 -9.22 0.51
N GLN A 22 -1.46 -9.58 -0.64
CA GLN A 22 -2.08 -10.47 -1.61
C GLN A 22 -1.42 -11.85 -1.56
N MET A 23 -2.23 -12.89 -1.42
CA MET A 23 -1.76 -14.26 -1.46
C MET A 23 -1.46 -14.66 -2.90
N GLN A 24 -0.24 -15.13 -3.14
CA GLN A 24 0.20 -15.57 -4.46
C GLN A 24 0.20 -17.11 -4.53
N PRO A 25 0.09 -17.69 -5.74
CA PRO A 25 0.26 -19.12 -5.94
C PRO A 25 1.59 -19.61 -5.33
N GLY A 26 1.53 -20.77 -4.65
CA GLY A 26 2.69 -21.34 -3.95
C GLY A 26 2.90 -20.84 -2.52
N GLY A 27 1.94 -20.09 -1.95
CA GLY A 27 1.94 -19.72 -0.53
C GLY A 27 2.78 -18.49 -0.19
N ARG A 28 3.26 -17.76 -1.20
CA ARG A 28 4.01 -16.51 -1.02
C ARG A 28 3.05 -15.33 -0.89
N TYR A 29 3.58 -14.21 -0.39
CA TYR A 29 2.83 -12.95 -0.29
C TYR A 29 3.44 -11.88 -1.19
N LEU A 30 2.56 -11.12 -1.84
CA LEU A 30 2.89 -9.81 -2.41
C LEU A 30 2.38 -8.76 -1.42
N VAL A 31 3.27 -7.88 -0.98
CA VAL A 31 2.94 -6.83 0.01
C VAL A 31 3.03 -5.48 -0.69
N TRP A 32 1.97 -4.70 -0.56
CA TRP A 32 1.91 -3.33 -1.02
C TRP A 32 1.75 -2.36 0.15
N HIS A 33 2.13 -1.12 -0.08
CA HIS A 33 2.24 -0.07 0.93
C HIS A 33 1.40 1.15 0.54
N THR A 34 0.90 1.90 1.53
CA THR A 34 0.27 3.20 1.27
C THR A 34 1.25 4.31 0.93
N GLU A 35 2.54 4.09 1.12
CA GLU A 35 3.60 5.06 0.85
C GLU A 35 4.65 4.43 -0.05
N GLY A 36 5.22 5.23 -0.96
CA GLY A 36 6.34 4.88 -1.83
C GLY A 36 6.98 6.13 -2.44
N GLU A 37 8.14 5.95 -3.07
CA GLU A 37 8.90 7.04 -3.69
C GLU A 37 8.20 7.55 -4.96
N SER A 38 7.61 6.64 -5.74
CA SER A 38 7.01 6.99 -7.03
C SER A 38 5.76 7.84 -6.84
N ARG A 39 5.70 8.97 -7.54
CA ARG A 39 4.54 9.86 -7.51
C ARG A 39 4.05 10.08 -8.94
N ILE A 40 2.90 9.49 -9.24
CA ILE A 40 2.06 9.85 -10.39
C ILE A 40 0.79 10.51 -9.87
N THR A 41 0.15 11.33 -10.68
CA THR A 41 -1.13 11.96 -10.31
C THR A 41 -2.29 10.98 -10.46
N ASP A 42 -3.42 11.27 -9.82
CA ASP A 42 -4.64 10.47 -9.97
C ASP A 42 -5.12 10.47 -11.44
N ASP A 43 -4.96 11.59 -12.15
CA ASP A 43 -5.30 11.70 -13.58
C ASP A 43 -4.40 10.78 -14.44
N GLU A 44 -3.08 10.79 -14.20
CA GLU A 44 -2.15 9.88 -14.88
C GLU A 44 -2.49 8.41 -14.59
N ALA A 45 -2.86 8.10 -13.34
CA ALA A 45 -3.29 6.75 -12.96
C ALA A 45 -4.59 6.33 -13.67
N MET A 46 -5.58 7.23 -13.76
CA MET A 46 -6.84 6.98 -14.50
C MET A 46 -6.59 6.75 -15.99
N GLU A 47 -5.74 7.56 -16.62
CA GLU A 47 -5.39 7.40 -18.03
C GLU A 47 -4.68 6.06 -18.28
N LEU A 48 -3.73 5.69 -17.41
CA LEU A 48 -3.06 4.39 -17.47
C LEU A 48 -4.05 3.24 -17.29
N GLU A 49 -4.93 3.32 -16.28
CA GLU A 49 -5.96 2.31 -16.02
C GLU A 49 -6.83 2.05 -17.26
N PHE A 50 -7.23 3.11 -17.96
CA PHE A 50 -8.05 3.00 -19.17
C PHE A 50 -7.36 2.22 -20.30
N THR A 51 -6.03 2.27 -20.37
CA THR A 51 -5.24 1.54 -21.38
C THR A 51 -4.93 0.09 -20.98
N ALA A 52 -5.21 -0.31 -19.74
CA ALA A 52 -4.77 -1.59 -19.20
C ALA A 52 -5.28 -2.79 -20.02
N ARG A 53 -4.40 -3.76 -20.23
CA ARG A 53 -4.68 -5.04 -20.90
C ARG A 53 -3.85 -6.15 -20.25
N PRO A 54 -4.23 -7.44 -20.39
CA PRO A 54 -3.46 -8.55 -19.83
C PRO A 54 -1.98 -8.59 -20.27
N GLY A 55 -1.68 -8.19 -21.50
CA GLY A 55 -0.31 -8.10 -22.04
C GLY A 55 0.41 -6.78 -21.76
N GLY A 56 -0.24 -5.83 -21.07
CA GLY A 56 0.19 -4.45 -20.94
C GLY A 56 -0.47 -3.54 -21.99
N GLY A 57 -0.88 -2.36 -21.53
CA GLY A 57 -1.40 -1.28 -22.36
C GLY A 57 -0.31 -0.55 -23.15
N ALA A 58 -0.68 0.59 -23.71
CA ALA A 58 0.28 1.51 -24.30
C ALA A 58 1.22 2.06 -23.23
N GLU A 59 2.49 2.28 -23.59
CA GLU A 59 3.41 2.99 -22.72
C GLU A 59 3.10 4.49 -22.76
N MET A 60 3.08 5.11 -21.59
CA MET A 60 2.74 6.51 -21.41
C MET A 60 3.82 7.20 -20.58
N GLN A 61 4.15 8.43 -20.94
CA GLN A 61 5.06 9.26 -20.14
C GLN A 61 4.29 9.85 -18.96
N THR A 62 4.78 9.65 -17.74
CA THR A 62 4.22 10.21 -16.51
C THR A 62 5.24 11.08 -15.77
N SER A 63 4.79 11.70 -14.69
CA SER A 63 5.63 12.39 -13.70
C SER A 63 6.70 11.50 -13.06
N ALA A 64 6.48 10.19 -12.98
CA ALA A 64 7.44 9.20 -12.47
C ALA A 64 8.28 8.52 -13.58
N GLY A 65 8.17 8.97 -14.82
CA GLY A 65 8.83 8.36 -15.97
C GLY A 65 7.88 7.55 -16.87
N PRO A 66 8.42 6.78 -17.84
CA PRO A 66 7.64 5.88 -18.67
C PRO A 66 6.93 4.82 -17.82
N ALA A 67 5.63 4.68 -18.06
CA ALA A 67 4.74 3.79 -17.31
C ALA A 67 3.87 2.96 -18.25
N ARG A 68 3.46 1.77 -17.79
CA ARG A 68 2.55 0.89 -18.51
C ARG A 68 1.60 0.18 -17.54
N ALA A 69 0.30 0.20 -17.84
CA ALA A 69 -0.70 -0.51 -17.04
C ALA A 69 -0.94 -1.93 -17.55
N HIS A 70 -1.12 -2.87 -16.63
CA HIS A 70 -1.41 -4.27 -16.87
C HIS A 70 -2.67 -4.66 -16.13
N GLU A 71 -3.60 -5.30 -16.83
CA GLU A 71 -4.77 -5.93 -16.21
C GLU A 71 -4.36 -7.32 -15.71
N THR A 72 -4.61 -7.60 -14.43
CA THR A 72 -4.28 -8.89 -13.80
C THR A 72 -5.50 -9.45 -13.07
N SER A 73 -5.41 -10.68 -12.58
CA SER A 73 -6.45 -11.26 -11.70
C SER A 73 -6.65 -10.46 -10.41
N ASP A 74 -5.60 -9.73 -10.00
CA ASP A 74 -5.49 -9.07 -8.71
C ASP A 74 -5.80 -7.56 -8.80
N GLY A 75 -6.19 -7.09 -9.99
CA GLY A 75 -6.46 -5.68 -10.29
C GLY A 75 -5.58 -5.11 -11.40
N VAL A 76 -5.57 -3.79 -11.55
CA VAL A 76 -4.73 -3.09 -12.52
C VAL A 76 -3.42 -2.67 -11.87
N THR A 77 -2.30 -3.15 -12.40
CA THR A 77 -0.95 -2.79 -11.94
C THR A 77 -0.27 -1.88 -12.97
N ILE A 78 0.21 -0.73 -12.52
CA ILE A 78 1.10 0.14 -13.29
C ILE A 78 2.54 -0.28 -13.05
N ARG A 79 3.33 -0.45 -14.11
CA ARG A 79 4.77 -0.64 -14.07
C ARG A 79 5.47 0.65 -14.44
N LEU A 80 6.40 1.11 -13.62
CA LEU A 80 7.22 2.30 -13.82
C LEU A 80 8.61 1.87 -14.25
N SER A 81 8.86 1.81 -15.56
CA SER A 81 10.06 1.15 -16.11
C SER A 81 11.37 1.83 -15.75
N ALA A 82 11.34 3.12 -15.41
CA ALA A 82 12.51 3.88 -15.00
C ALA A 82 12.82 3.81 -13.49
N ALA A 83 11.84 3.42 -12.66
CA ALA A 83 11.98 3.36 -11.22
C ALA A 83 12.73 2.08 -10.79
N LYS A 84 13.67 2.21 -9.85
CA LYS A 84 14.50 1.09 -9.39
C LYS A 84 13.85 0.31 -8.25
N GLU A 85 13.26 1.01 -7.29
CA GLU A 85 12.70 0.41 -6.08
C GLU A 85 11.17 0.36 -6.15
N ASP A 86 10.51 1.52 -6.11
CA ASP A 86 9.05 1.63 -6.20
C ASP A 86 8.54 1.54 -7.65
N ASN A 87 8.80 0.42 -8.30
CA ASN A 87 8.64 0.23 -9.73
C ASN A 87 7.27 -0.32 -10.16
N ALA A 88 6.36 -0.49 -9.22
CA ALA A 88 5.01 -0.94 -9.51
C ALA A 88 4.01 -0.31 -8.54
N LEU A 89 2.84 0.04 -9.08
CA LEU A 89 1.72 0.56 -8.32
C LEU A 89 0.48 -0.30 -8.62
N LEU A 90 -0.29 -0.69 -7.61
CA LEU A 90 -1.59 -1.32 -7.78
C LEU A 90 -2.69 -0.27 -7.60
N ILE A 91 -3.61 -0.21 -8.55
CA ILE A 91 -4.78 0.65 -8.50
C ILE A 91 -5.88 -0.05 -7.70
N ASP A 92 -6.39 0.66 -6.71
CA ASP A 92 -7.56 0.30 -5.91
C ASP A 92 -8.61 1.41 -6.04
N ARG A 93 -9.87 1.02 -6.22
CA ARG A 93 -10.99 1.96 -6.30
C ARG A 93 -11.85 1.78 -5.07
N ASP A 94 -12.01 2.84 -4.29
CA ASP A 94 -12.95 2.83 -3.19
C ASP A 94 -14.41 2.80 -3.71
N ASN A 95 -15.36 2.60 -2.79
CA ASN A 95 -16.79 2.56 -3.13
C ASN A 95 -17.33 3.89 -3.69
N CYS A 96 -16.58 4.99 -3.56
CA CYS A 96 -16.90 6.31 -4.12
C CYS A 96 -16.25 6.54 -5.49
N GLY A 97 -15.41 5.60 -5.95
CA GLY A 97 -14.69 5.69 -7.21
C GLY A 97 -13.38 6.47 -7.12
N HIS A 98 -12.93 6.88 -5.93
CA HIS A 98 -11.61 7.49 -5.76
C HIS A 98 -10.52 6.45 -5.95
N ILE A 99 -9.43 6.88 -6.59
CA ILE A 99 -8.25 6.05 -6.75
C ILE A 99 -7.43 6.09 -5.46
N ARG A 100 -7.02 4.90 -5.04
CA ARG A 100 -5.91 4.69 -4.13
C ARG A 100 -4.82 3.95 -4.88
N LEU A 101 -3.58 4.41 -4.70
CA LEU A 101 -2.41 3.73 -5.23
C LEU A 101 -1.69 3.00 -4.10
N TRP A 102 -1.39 1.73 -4.35
CA TRP A 102 -0.61 0.88 -3.47
C TRP A 102 0.78 0.69 -4.07
N HIS A 103 1.81 0.93 -3.29
CA HIS A 103 3.21 0.96 -3.72
C HIS A 103 3.90 -0.38 -3.48
N ALA A 104 4.73 -0.84 -4.42
CA ALA A 104 5.47 -2.09 -4.28
C ALA A 104 6.66 -1.96 -3.30
N ALA A 105 7.12 -0.74 -3.05
CA ALA A 105 8.12 -0.44 -2.03
C ALA A 105 7.48 0.37 -0.89
N GLY A 106 8.01 0.23 0.33
CA GLY A 106 7.59 1.02 1.48
C GLY A 106 8.47 0.77 2.69
N ALA A 107 8.26 1.58 3.75
CA ALA A 107 9.14 1.57 4.93
C ALA A 107 8.98 0.32 5.81
N THR A 108 7.85 -0.39 5.70
CA THR A 108 7.56 -1.55 6.54
C THR A 108 8.11 -2.82 5.90
N ASN A 109 9.12 -3.43 6.51
CA ASN A 109 9.64 -4.73 6.10
C ASN A 109 9.42 -5.74 7.21
N LEU A 110 8.43 -6.63 7.05
CA LEU A 110 8.14 -7.72 7.97
C LEU A 110 8.57 -9.05 7.37
N PRO A 111 9.11 -9.98 8.16
CA PRO A 111 9.44 -11.31 7.68
C PRO A 111 8.17 -12.10 7.35
N GLU A 112 8.31 -13.12 6.51
CA GLU A 112 7.18 -13.87 5.92
C GLU A 112 6.31 -14.59 6.96
N ASP A 113 6.89 -15.08 8.06
CA ASP A 113 6.18 -15.67 9.19
C ASP A 113 5.25 -14.65 9.87
N GLN A 114 5.73 -13.42 10.05
CA GLN A 114 4.94 -12.31 10.60
C GLN A 114 3.81 -11.88 9.66
N ILE A 115 4.05 -11.88 8.35
CA ILE A 115 2.99 -11.66 7.35
C ILE A 115 1.95 -12.77 7.41
N THR A 116 2.38 -14.02 7.57
CA THR A 116 1.50 -15.18 7.71
C THR A 116 0.57 -15.01 8.92
N ASP A 117 1.11 -14.64 10.08
CA ASP A 117 0.31 -14.40 11.29
C ASP A 117 -0.74 -13.30 11.09
N ILE A 118 -0.38 -12.23 10.39
CA ILE A 118 -1.31 -11.15 10.04
C ILE A 118 -2.45 -11.67 9.17
N VAL A 119 -2.13 -12.40 8.09
CA VAL A 119 -3.11 -12.96 7.17
C VAL A 119 -4.05 -13.93 7.87
N MET A 120 -3.51 -14.83 8.70
CA MET A 120 -4.31 -15.82 9.45
C MET A 120 -5.22 -15.19 10.50
N SER A 121 -4.95 -13.97 10.93
CA SER A 121 -5.79 -13.22 11.88
C SER A 121 -6.96 -12.48 11.23
N ALA A 122 -6.92 -12.27 9.92
CA ALA A 122 -7.81 -11.37 9.21
C ALA A 122 -9.26 -11.89 9.17
N LEU A 123 -10.21 -10.98 9.36
CA LEU A 123 -11.66 -11.25 9.23
C LEU A 123 -12.33 -10.08 8.49
N PRO A 124 -13.50 -10.26 7.86
CA PRO A 124 -14.18 -9.18 7.13
C PRO A 124 -14.51 -7.94 8.01
N GLY A 125 -14.80 -8.14 9.31
CA GLY A 125 -15.03 -7.06 10.28
C GLY A 125 -13.78 -6.60 11.04
N GLY A 126 -12.61 -7.13 10.67
CA GLY A 126 -11.36 -6.93 11.38
C GLY A 126 -11.11 -8.02 12.41
N GLY A 127 -9.94 -8.63 12.29
CA GLY A 127 -9.42 -9.65 13.19
C GLY A 127 -9.16 -9.16 14.61
N LYS A 128 -8.74 -10.11 15.45
CA LYS A 128 -8.18 -9.80 16.76
C LYS A 128 -6.89 -8.99 16.58
N ARG A 129 -6.67 -7.99 17.44
CA ARG A 129 -5.41 -7.25 17.47
C ARG A 129 -4.25 -8.19 17.82
N LEU A 130 -3.22 -8.18 16.99
CA LEU A 130 -1.95 -8.88 17.22
C LEU A 130 -0.85 -7.91 17.62
N THR A 131 0.26 -8.45 18.14
CA THR A 131 1.53 -7.73 18.26
C THR A 131 2.55 -8.49 17.43
N VAL A 132 3.13 -7.82 16.46
CA VAL A 132 4.02 -8.39 15.45
C VAL A 132 5.26 -7.49 15.38
N GLY A 133 6.41 -8.04 15.79
CA GLY A 133 7.61 -7.23 16.01
C GLY A 133 7.35 -6.07 16.99
N SER A 134 7.59 -4.84 16.52
CA SER A 134 7.34 -3.60 17.25
C SER A 134 5.97 -2.97 16.99
N TYR A 135 5.08 -3.66 16.27
CA TYR A 135 3.78 -3.12 15.86
C TYR A 135 2.63 -3.83 16.55
N HIS A 136 1.60 -3.06 16.89
CA HIS A 136 0.26 -3.59 16.97
C HIS A 136 -0.35 -3.64 15.58
N VAL A 137 -1.08 -4.71 15.28
CA VAL A 137 -1.68 -4.93 13.96
C VAL A 137 -3.13 -5.31 14.08
N LYS A 138 -3.97 -4.77 13.20
CA LYS A 138 -5.33 -5.27 12.96
C LYS A 138 -5.54 -5.50 11.47
N ALA A 139 -5.95 -6.71 11.11
CA ALA A 139 -6.08 -7.16 9.72
C ALA A 139 -7.53 -7.38 9.32
N PHE A 140 -7.85 -7.06 8.07
CA PHE A 140 -9.19 -7.09 7.48
C PHE A 140 -9.15 -7.82 6.15
N ILE A 141 -10.14 -8.67 5.87
CA ILE A 141 -10.31 -9.27 4.53
C ILE A 141 -11.03 -8.25 3.64
N THR A 142 -10.44 -7.94 2.49
CA THR A 142 -10.98 -7.04 1.46
C THR A 142 -11.04 -7.75 0.10
N THR A 143 -11.60 -7.08 -0.91
CA THR A 143 -11.71 -7.64 -2.26
C THR A 143 -10.34 -7.90 -2.90
N LEU A 144 -9.34 -7.07 -2.61
CA LEU A 144 -8.00 -7.18 -3.19
C LEU A 144 -7.08 -8.11 -2.39
N GLY A 145 -7.40 -8.42 -1.14
CA GLY A 145 -6.54 -9.25 -0.27
C GLY A 145 -6.77 -8.97 1.21
N VAL A 146 -5.70 -9.02 2.00
CA VAL A 146 -5.75 -8.64 3.42
C VAL A 146 -5.19 -7.23 3.58
N THR A 147 -5.99 -6.32 4.11
CA THR A 147 -5.49 -5.00 4.53
C THR A 147 -5.12 -5.05 6.00
N ALA A 148 -3.91 -4.63 6.35
CA ALA A 148 -3.43 -4.59 7.72
C ALA A 148 -3.08 -3.16 8.11
N THR A 149 -3.65 -2.67 9.21
CA THR A 149 -3.25 -1.41 9.83
C THR A 149 -2.25 -1.71 10.94
N LEU A 150 -1.09 -1.09 10.88
CA LEU A 150 0.03 -1.26 11.81
C LEU A 150 0.28 0.06 12.51
N TRP A 151 0.47 0.02 13.82
CA TRP A 151 0.88 1.18 14.59
C TRP A 151 1.90 0.76 15.63
N LYS A 152 2.84 1.66 15.99
CA LYS A 152 3.90 1.34 16.94
C LYS A 152 3.31 0.89 18.28
N ALA A 153 3.75 -0.28 18.74
CA ALA A 153 3.46 -0.73 20.09
C ALA A 153 4.22 0.18 21.07
N PRO A 154 3.61 0.57 22.21
CA PRO A 154 4.30 1.37 23.21
C PRO A 154 5.55 0.62 23.69
N ALA A 155 6.68 1.33 23.79
CA ALA A 155 7.89 0.79 24.40
C ALA A 155 7.56 0.37 25.84
N LYS A 156 7.96 -0.85 26.21
CA LYS A 156 7.84 -1.35 27.58
C LYS A 156 8.86 -0.69 28.49
#